data_AF-W1F8V1-F1
#
_entry.id   AF-W1F8V1-F1
#
_cell.length_a   1.000
_cell.length_b   1.000
_cell.length_c   1.000
_cell.angle_alpha   90.00
_cell.angle_beta   90.00
_cell.angle_gamma   90.00
#
_symmetry.space_group_name_H-M   'P 1'
#
loop_
_entity.id
_entity.type
_entity.pdbx_description
1 polymer ?
#
loop_
_entity_poly.entity_id
_entity_poly.type
_entity_poly.pdbx_seq_one_letter_code
_entity_poly.pdbx_strand_id
1 'polypeptide(L)'
;MLYSGPNSTLPVRVHGAFVRDQEVHAVVQDWKARGRPQYVDGITSDSESEGGAGGFDGAEELDPLFDQAVQFVTEKRKASISGVQRQFRIGYNRAARIIEQMEAQGIVSEQGHNGNREVLAPPPFD
;
A
#
# COMPACT_ATOMS: atom_id res chain seq x y z
N MET A 1 14.37 19.08 -9.36
CA MET A 1 15.48 18.11 -9.49
C MET A 1 16.75 18.73 -8.94
N LEU A 2 17.65 17.95 -8.36
CA LEU A 2 18.99 18.42 -7.97
C LEU A 2 19.98 17.96 -9.06
N TYR A 3 20.79 18.88 -9.58
CA TYR A 3 21.79 18.62 -10.61
C TYR A 3 23.18 18.94 -10.07
N SER A 4 24.15 18.06 -10.27
CA SER A 4 25.57 18.35 -10.04
C SER A 4 26.33 18.08 -11.34
N GLY A 5 26.86 19.15 -11.93
CA GLY A 5 27.67 19.04 -13.14
C GLY A 5 29.08 18.53 -12.84
N PRO A 6 29.83 18.09 -13.86
CA PRO A 6 31.25 17.78 -13.71
C PRO A 6 31.98 18.99 -13.12
N ASN A 7 32.72 18.77 -12.03
CA ASN A 7 33.45 19.78 -11.23
C ASN A 7 32.61 20.67 -10.29
N SER A 8 31.33 20.38 -10.04
CA SER A 8 30.56 21.05 -8.99
C SER A 8 30.59 20.26 -7.67
N THR A 9 30.92 20.92 -6.56
CA THR A 9 30.91 20.33 -5.21
C THR A 9 29.56 20.45 -4.52
N LEU A 10 28.63 21.26 -5.06
CA LEU A 10 27.31 21.49 -4.49
C LEU A 10 26.22 21.28 -5.56
N PRO A 11 25.18 20.48 -5.25
CA PRO A 11 24.07 20.29 -6.16
C PRO A 11 23.23 21.57 -6.26
N VAL A 12 22.85 21.95 -7.47
CA VAL A 12 21.94 23.07 -7.74
C VAL A 12 20.51 22.57 -7.94
N ARG A 13 19.54 23.35 -7.47
CA ARG A 13 18.12 23.07 -7.72
C ARG A 13 17.76 23.53 -9.13
N VAL A 14 17.37 22.59 -9.97
CA VAL A 14 16.88 22.84 -11.33
C VAL A 14 15.40 22.47 -11.44
N HIS A 15 14.64 23.29 -12.17
CA HIS A 15 13.32 22.92 -12.63
C HIS A 15 13.46 22.03 -13.87
N GLY A 16 12.71 20.93 -13.89
CA GLY A 16 12.59 20.12 -15.11
C GLY A 16 11.81 20.89 -16.17
N ALA A 17 11.93 20.47 -17.43
CA ALA A 17 11.04 20.96 -18.49
C ALA A 17 9.58 20.67 -18.11
N PHE A 18 8.70 21.63 -18.36
CA PHE A 18 7.26 21.39 -18.26
C PHE A 18 6.86 20.42 -19.36
N VAL A 19 6.19 19.33 -18.99
CA VAL A 19 5.64 18.34 -19.91
C VAL A 19 4.15 18.28 -19.64
N ARG A 20 3.35 18.53 -20.67
CA ARG A 20 1.89 18.41 -20.59
C ARG A 20 1.50 16.94 -20.62
N ASP A 21 0.33 16.63 -20.07
CA ASP A 21 -0.21 15.28 -20.07
C ASP A 21 -0.24 14.66 -21.48
N GLN A 22 -0.60 15.44 -22.50
CA GLN A 22 -0.65 14.95 -23.88
C GLN A 22 0.73 14.50 -24.39
N GLU A 23 1.80 15.18 -23.97
CA GLU A 23 3.17 14.84 -24.37
C GLU A 23 3.62 13.55 -23.69
N VAL A 24 3.27 13.35 -22.42
CA VAL A 24 3.49 12.09 -21.70
C VAL A 24 2.77 10.94 -22.41
N HIS A 25 1.49 11.11 -22.74
CA HIS A 25 0.71 10.09 -23.44
C HIS A 25 1.31 9.77 -24.80
N ALA A 26 1.72 10.77 -25.59
CA ALA A 26 2.32 10.56 -26.89
C ALA A 26 3.59 9.71 -26.81
N VAL A 27 4.49 10.00 -25.86
CA VAL A 27 5.72 9.23 -25.64
C VAL A 27 5.40 7.79 -25.22
N VAL A 28 4.44 7.60 -24.30
CA VAL A 28 4.02 6.26 -23.86
C VAL A 28 3.44 5.46 -25.01
N GLN A 29 2.64 6.07 -25.90
CA GLN A 29 2.07 5.38 -27.06
C GLN A 29 3.14 4.99 -28.07
N ASP A 30 4.07 5.88 -28.39
CA ASP A 30 5.22 5.56 -29.26
C ASP A 30 6.03 4.39 -28.69
N TRP A 31 6.27 4.39 -27.38
CA TRP A 31 7.00 3.31 -26.72
C TRP A 31 6.24 1.97 -26.78
N LYS A 32 4.93 1.98 -26.52
CA LYS A 32 4.07 0.78 -26.63
C LYS A 32 4.02 0.22 -28.05
N ALA A 33 4.13 1.07 -29.08
CA ALA A 33 4.14 0.63 -30.48
C ALA A 33 5.39 -0.17 -30.86
N ARG A 34 6.50 -0.03 -30.11
CA ARG A 34 7.77 -0.70 -30.38
C ARG A 34 7.80 -2.15 -29.88
N GLY A 35 6.91 -2.55 -28.99
CA GLY A 35 6.87 -3.92 -28.49
C GLY A 35 5.90 -4.12 -27.33
N ARG A 36 5.58 -5.40 -27.07
CA ARG A 36 4.79 -5.77 -25.89
C ARG A 36 5.70 -5.76 -24.65
N PRO A 37 5.21 -5.24 -23.51
CA PRO A 37 5.95 -5.31 -22.26
C PRO A 37 6.20 -6.78 -21.89
N GLN A 38 7.44 -7.10 -21.52
CA GLN A 38 7.79 -8.37 -20.92
C GLN A 38 7.71 -8.21 -19.40
N TYR A 39 6.62 -8.70 -18.83
CA TYR A 39 6.46 -8.71 -17.37
C TYR A 39 7.31 -9.84 -16.80
N VAL A 40 7.98 -9.56 -15.68
CA VAL A 40 8.70 -10.57 -14.92
C VAL A 40 7.73 -11.11 -13.88
N ASP A 41 7.22 -12.31 -14.15
CA ASP A 41 6.49 -13.10 -13.17
C ASP A 41 7.43 -13.37 -11.99
N GLY A 42 7.12 -12.84 -10.81
CA GLY A 42 8.09 -12.78 -9.73
C GLY A 42 8.11 -11.45 -8.96
N ILE A 43 7.86 -10.34 -9.66
CA ILE A 43 7.94 -9.00 -9.05
C ILE A 43 6.75 -8.73 -8.12
N THR A 44 5.56 -9.25 -8.49
CA THR A 44 4.34 -9.15 -7.69
C THR A 44 4.08 -10.38 -6.83
N SER A 45 4.77 -11.49 -7.08
CA SER A 45 4.77 -12.60 -6.13
C SER A 45 5.59 -12.16 -4.93
N ASP A 46 4.94 -11.99 -3.79
CA ASP A 46 5.65 -11.96 -2.51
C ASP A 46 6.54 -13.20 -2.49
N SER A 47 7.86 -13.01 -2.55
CA SER A 47 8.81 -14.08 -2.35
C SER A 47 8.43 -14.73 -1.02
N GLU A 48 7.95 -15.96 -1.07
CA GLU A 48 7.57 -16.74 0.08
C GLU A 48 8.74 -16.80 1.08
N SER A 49 8.68 -15.90 2.05
CA SER A 49 9.30 -16.01 3.36
C SER A 49 8.33 -15.40 4.35
N GLU A 50 7.14 -16.00 4.37
CA GLU A 50 6.34 -16.42 5.54
C GLU A 50 4.87 -16.54 5.11
N GLY A 51 4.52 -17.72 4.57
CA GLY A 51 3.16 -18.28 4.54
C GLY A 51 2.07 -17.48 3.81
N GLY A 52 1.78 -17.83 2.56
CA GLY A 52 0.63 -17.27 1.85
C GLY A 52 0.19 -18.11 0.67
N ALA A 53 -0.36 -19.29 0.93
CA ALA A 53 -1.01 -20.09 -0.10
C ALA A 53 -2.37 -19.48 -0.48
N GLY A 54 -2.52 -19.13 -1.76
CA GLY A 54 -3.72 -19.46 -2.53
C GLY A 54 -4.86 -18.43 -2.59
N GLY A 55 -5.28 -18.15 -3.82
CA GLY A 55 -6.69 -18.33 -4.23
C GLY A 55 -7.68 -17.22 -3.88
N PHE A 56 -8.17 -16.55 -4.92
CA PHE A 56 -9.29 -15.61 -4.92
C PHE A 56 -10.68 -16.27 -4.72
N ASP A 57 -10.81 -17.37 -3.96
CA ASP A 57 -12.11 -18.04 -3.84
C ASP A 57 -12.29 -18.79 -2.51
N GLY A 58 -13.35 -18.44 -1.78
CA GLY A 58 -13.83 -19.15 -0.59
C GLY A 58 -13.36 -18.57 0.74
N ALA A 59 -14.27 -17.86 1.44
CA ALA A 59 -14.18 -17.43 2.83
C ALA A 59 -12.75 -17.08 3.29
N GLU A 60 -12.31 -15.85 3.01
CA GLU A 60 -10.97 -15.38 3.40
C GLU A 60 -10.68 -15.77 4.86
N GLU A 61 -9.75 -16.72 5.01
CA GLU A 61 -9.20 -17.03 6.31
C GLU A 61 -8.62 -15.73 6.87
N LEU A 62 -9.10 -15.37 8.05
CA LEU A 62 -8.65 -14.15 8.72
C LEU A 62 -7.14 -14.24 8.90
N ASP A 63 -6.46 -13.11 8.71
CA ASP A 63 -5.02 -13.06 8.97
C ASP A 63 -4.76 -13.55 10.41
N PRO A 64 -3.71 -14.35 10.67
CA PRO A 64 -3.39 -14.79 12.03
C PRO A 64 -3.23 -13.66 13.06
N LEU A 65 -2.95 -12.43 12.60
CA LEU A 65 -2.85 -11.23 13.45
C LEU A 65 -4.15 -10.44 13.56
N PHE A 66 -5.23 -10.87 12.92
CA PHE A 66 -6.48 -10.12 12.82
C PHE A 66 -7.03 -9.72 14.18
N ASP A 67 -7.23 -10.67 15.10
CA ASP A 67 -7.81 -10.39 16.43
C ASP A 67 -6.96 -9.41 17.24
N GLN A 68 -5.63 -9.57 17.20
CA GLN A 68 -4.70 -8.66 17.86
C GLN A 68 -4.75 -7.27 17.25
N ALA A 69 -4.87 -7.18 15.92
CA ALA A 69 -4.98 -5.92 15.21
C ALA A 69 -6.33 -5.23 15.53
N VAL A 70 -7.43 -5.99 15.66
CA VAL A 70 -8.74 -5.49 16.07
C VAL A 70 -8.65 -4.89 17.47
N GLN A 71 -8.06 -5.62 18.41
CA GLN A 71 -7.81 -5.12 19.76
C GLN A 71 -7.00 -3.81 19.74
N PHE A 72 -5.90 -3.79 18.99
CA PHE A 72 -5.06 -2.60 18.87
C PHE A 72 -5.81 -1.38 18.33
N VAL A 73 -6.60 -1.53 17.24
CA VAL A 73 -7.31 -0.39 16.65
C VAL A 73 -8.48 0.09 17.51
N THR A 74 -9.14 -0.82 18.22
CA THR A 74 -10.26 -0.51 19.13
C THR A 74 -9.77 0.18 20.41
N GLU A 75 -8.63 -0.24 20.98
CA GLU A 75 -7.96 0.46 22.08
C GLU A 75 -7.47 1.87 21.68
N LYS A 76 -6.82 1.98 20.51
CA LYS A 76 -6.28 3.27 20.02
C LYS A 76 -7.35 4.19 19.43
N ARG A 77 -8.56 3.69 19.20
CA ARG A 77 -9.66 4.38 18.48
C ARG A 77 -9.22 4.95 17.12
N LYS A 78 -8.24 4.30 16.47
CA LYS A 78 -7.70 4.75 15.18
C LYS A 78 -7.26 3.57 14.33
N ALA A 79 -7.92 3.37 13.20
CA ALA A 79 -7.55 2.38 12.21
C ALA A 79 -6.80 3.03 11.04
N SER A 80 -5.53 2.65 10.88
CA SER A 80 -4.72 3.08 9.74
C SER A 80 -3.73 1.99 9.36
N ILE A 81 -3.54 1.78 8.06
CA ILE A 81 -2.62 0.74 7.53
C ILE A 81 -1.22 0.94 8.10
N SER A 82 -0.70 2.16 8.05
CA SER A 82 0.64 2.47 8.57
C SER A 82 0.78 2.23 10.08
N GLY A 83 -0.31 2.36 10.84
CA GLY A 83 -0.33 2.06 12.27
C GLY A 83 -0.16 0.57 12.54
N VAL A 84 -0.94 -0.26 11.84
CA VAL A 84 -0.87 -1.73 11.93
C VAL A 84 0.50 -2.24 11.46
N GLN A 85 1.05 -1.70 10.37
CA GLN A 85 2.40 -2.05 9.89
C GLN A 85 3.46 -1.88 10.98
N ARG A 86 3.48 -0.73 11.65
CA ARG A 86 4.49 -0.43 12.68
C ARG A 86 4.29 -1.26 13.94
N GLN A 87 3.04 -1.45 14.35
CA GLN A 87 2.72 -2.20 15.57
C GLN A 87 3.09 -3.68 15.45
N PHE A 88 2.75 -4.29 14.31
CA PHE A 88 2.91 -5.73 14.11
C PHE A 88 4.12 -6.11 13.24
N ARG A 89 4.91 -5.12 12.79
CA ARG A 89 6.10 -5.28 11.94
C ARG A 89 5.83 -6.09 10.66
N ILE A 90 4.68 -5.82 10.04
CA ILE A 90 4.24 -6.49 8.80
C ILE A 90 4.32 -5.55 7.59
N GLY A 91 4.38 -6.13 6.39
CA GLY A 91 4.37 -5.42 5.11
C GLY A 91 3.06 -4.66 4.85
N TYR A 92 3.10 -3.71 3.92
CA TYR A 92 1.95 -2.86 3.57
C TYR A 92 0.74 -3.67 3.11
N ASN A 93 0.93 -4.62 2.19
CA ASN A 93 -0.16 -5.41 1.63
C ASN A 93 -0.88 -6.24 2.70
N ARG A 94 -0.12 -6.89 3.59
CA ARG A 94 -0.68 -7.65 4.70
C ARG A 94 -1.48 -6.77 5.67
N ALA A 95 -0.94 -5.60 6.03
CA ALA A 95 -1.65 -4.64 6.87
C ALA A 95 -2.91 -4.07 6.20
N ALA A 96 -2.87 -3.83 4.88
CA ALA A 96 -4.03 -3.39 4.11
C ALA A 96 -5.12 -4.46 4.12
N ARG A 97 -4.77 -5.72 3.83
CA ARG A 97 -5.68 -6.86 3.89
C ARG A 97 -6.35 -7.01 5.25
N ILE A 98 -5.59 -6.92 6.34
CA ILE A 98 -6.15 -6.96 7.70
C ILE A 98 -7.19 -5.84 7.91
N ILE A 99 -6.90 -4.63 7.43
CA ILE A 99 -7.80 -3.49 7.53
C ILE A 99 -9.07 -3.66 6.66
N GLU A 100 -8.94 -4.27 5.47
CA GLU A 100 -10.08 -4.60 4.60
C GLU A 100 -10.96 -5.70 5.21
N GLN A 101 -10.35 -6.72 5.84
CA GLN A 101 -11.07 -7.73 6.60
C GLN A 101 -11.84 -7.09 7.79
N MET A 102 -11.29 -6.06 8.43
CA MET A 102 -11.98 -5.32 9.50
C MET A 102 -13.18 -4.53 8.96
N GLU A 103 -13.07 -3.95 7.78
CA GLU A 103 -14.17 -3.26 7.10
C GLU A 103 -15.28 -4.23 6.74
N ALA A 104 -14.93 -5.39 6.18
CA ALA A 104 -15.89 -6.45 5.83
C ALA A 104 -16.67 -6.97 7.05
N GLN A 105 -16.04 -6.97 8.23
CA GLN A 105 -16.69 -7.33 9.49
C GLN A 105 -17.39 -6.16 10.20
N GLY A 106 -17.38 -4.95 9.63
CA GLY A 106 -18.01 -3.76 10.23
C GLY A 106 -17.29 -3.22 11.47
N ILE A 107 -16.02 -3.57 11.67
CA ILE A 107 -15.18 -3.09 12.78
C ILE A 107 -14.69 -1.67 12.49
N VAL A 108 -14.41 -1.37 11.22
CA VAL A 108 -13.97 -0.06 10.75
C VAL A 108 -14.83 0.42 9.59
N SER A 109 -14.89 1.74 9.39
CA SER A 109 -15.60 2.37 8.28
C SER A 109 -14.88 2.17 6.94
N GLU A 110 -15.55 2.60 5.87
CA GLU A 110 -14.92 2.91 4.60
C GLU A 110 -13.75 3.88 4.76
N GLN A 111 -12.83 3.84 3.78
CA GLN A 111 -11.64 4.68 3.79
C GLN A 111 -12.03 6.16 3.66
N GLY A 112 -11.62 6.97 4.65
CA GLY A 112 -11.76 8.41 4.59
C GLY A 112 -10.73 9.06 3.66
N HIS A 113 -10.93 10.35 3.36
CA HIS A 113 -10.11 11.13 2.42
C HIS A 113 -8.59 11.17 2.71
N ASN A 114 -8.16 10.81 3.93
CA ASN A 114 -6.77 10.85 4.38
C ASN A 114 -6.17 9.45 4.58
N GLY A 115 -6.83 8.41 4.06
CA GLY A 115 -6.40 7.01 4.18
C GLY A 115 -6.60 6.40 5.57
N ASN A 116 -7.19 7.13 6.52
CA ASN A 116 -7.62 6.58 7.81
C ASN A 116 -9.06 6.09 7.72
N ARG A 117 -9.39 5.11 8.57
CA ARG A 117 -10.74 4.58 8.76
C ARG A 117 -11.20 4.87 10.19
N GLU A 118 -12.49 5.15 10.35
CA GLU A 118 -13.11 5.30 11.66
C GLU A 118 -13.32 3.94 12.31
N VAL A 119 -13.14 3.84 13.63
CA VAL A 119 -13.33 2.57 14.37
C VAL A 119 -14.75 2.52 14.92
N LEU A 120 -15.55 1.61 14.37
CA LEU A 120 -16.97 1.45 14.68
C LEU A 120 -17.18 0.50 15.87
N ALA A 121 -16.33 -0.52 16.00
CA ALA A 121 -16.39 -1.46 17.11
C ALA A 121 -16.07 -0.78 18.46
N PRO A 122 -16.72 -1.20 19.57
CA PRO A 122 -16.38 -0.74 20.90
C PRO A 122 -14.98 -1.23 21.33
N PRO A 123 -14.33 -0.56 22.30
CA PRO A 123 -13.11 -1.09 22.92
C PRO A 123 -13.36 -2.47 23.55
N PRO A 124 -12.33 -3.32 23.63
CA PRO A 124 -12.43 -4.62 24.30
C PRO A 124 -12.90 -4.44 25.75
N PHE A 125 -13.70 -5.38 26.24
CA PHE A 125 -14.08 -5.43 27.65
C PHE A 125 -12.86 -5.85 28.47
N ASP A 126 -12.60 -5.12 29.57
CA ASP A 126 -11.68 -5.56 30.65
C ASP A 126 -12.23 -6.80 31.37
#